data_AF-A0A5J4L0D9-F1
#
_entry.id   AF-A0A5J4L0D9-F1
#
_cell.length_a   1.000
_cell.length_b   1.000
_cell.length_c   1.000
_cell.angle_alpha   90.00
_cell.angle_beta   90.00
_cell.angle_gamma   90.00
#
_symmetry.space_group_name_H-M   'P 1'
#
loop_
_entity.id
_entity.type
_entity.pdbx_description
1 polymer ?
#
loop_
_entity_poly.entity_id
_entity_poly.type
_entity_poly.pdbx_seq_one_letter_code
_entity_poly.pdbx_strand_id
1 'polypeptide(L)'
;MLREALQIILAMWTQEEATFEGKRYQVRGAINQPKGVQKPHIPLLIGGSGEKVTLKLVAQYGDACNVGGDIANIKHKLSVLKDHCDALGRDYNTIRRTAIVDACSIARTEEEAIAKLTDSERANLDNMRKSSLIGTPAQIRERIAEYEEAGIQELLIHFVDAATNLESVRMFAQECMNVTR
;
A
#
# COMPACT_ATOMS: atom_id res chain seq x y z
N MET A 1 13.15 -5.35 15.63
CA MET A 1 13.35 -3.98 15.12
C MET A 1 12.00 -3.36 14.77
N LEU A 2 11.31 -3.76 13.70
CA LEU A 2 10.01 -3.16 13.33
C LEU A 2 8.95 -3.21 14.45
N ARG A 3 8.72 -4.38 15.08
CA ARG A 3 7.74 -4.50 16.19
C ARG A 3 7.98 -3.46 17.30
N GLU A 4 9.21 -3.36 17.77
CA GLU A 4 9.58 -2.43 18.85
C GLU A 4 9.40 -0.98 18.38
N ALA A 5 9.75 -0.66 17.14
CA ALA A 5 9.51 0.67 16.57
C ALA A 5 8.01 1.02 16.52
N LEU A 6 7.13 0.10 16.12
CA LEU A 6 5.68 0.31 16.10
C LEU A 6 5.15 0.61 17.52
N GLN A 7 5.59 -0.15 18.51
CA GLN A 7 5.21 0.05 19.91
C GLN A 7 5.67 1.42 20.44
N ILE A 8 6.90 1.83 20.11
CA ILE A 8 7.42 3.15 20.47
C ILE A 8 6.63 4.26 19.78
N ILE A 9 6.38 4.16 18.47
CA ILE A 9 5.64 5.17 17.70
C ILE A 9 4.24 5.37 18.29
N LEU A 10 3.51 4.29 18.52
CA LEU A 10 2.18 4.33 19.11
C LEU A 10 2.21 4.93 20.53
N ALA A 11 3.19 4.55 21.36
CA ALA A 11 3.36 5.14 22.68
C ALA A 11 3.61 6.65 22.59
N MET A 12 4.52 7.10 21.72
CA MET A 12 4.79 8.53 21.53
C MET A 12 3.57 9.32 21.05
N TRP A 13 2.71 8.72 20.22
CA TRP A 13 1.49 9.38 19.74
C TRP A 13 0.35 9.41 20.75
N THR A 14 0.31 8.48 21.71
CA THR A 14 -0.86 8.28 22.59
C THR A 14 -0.59 8.57 24.07
N GLN A 15 0.65 8.48 24.52
CA GLN A 15 1.04 8.70 25.92
C GLN A 15 1.69 10.07 26.08
N GLU A 16 1.55 10.70 27.25
CA GLU A 16 2.23 11.97 27.54
C GLU A 16 3.75 11.80 27.48
N GLU A 17 4.24 10.77 28.19
CA GLU A 17 5.64 10.34 28.19
C GLU A 17 5.73 8.87 27.78
N ALA A 18 6.40 8.59 26.67
CA ALA A 18 6.60 7.23 26.18
C ALA A 18 7.80 6.58 26.86
N THR A 19 7.59 5.38 27.39
CA THR A 19 8.66 4.50 27.89
C THR A 19 8.54 3.13 27.23
N PHE A 20 9.66 2.58 26.81
CA PHE A 20 9.73 1.27 26.17
C PHE A 20 11.06 0.60 26.48
N GLU A 21 11.03 -0.66 26.92
CA GLU A 21 12.22 -1.45 27.24
C GLU A 21 12.22 -2.73 26.41
N GLY A 22 12.81 -2.65 25.21
CA GLY A 22 12.90 -3.76 24.27
C GLY A 22 14.30 -4.37 24.21
N LYS A 23 14.51 -5.29 23.27
CA LYS A 23 15.82 -5.90 23.03
C LYS A 23 16.70 -5.02 22.15
N ARG A 24 16.11 -4.25 21.24
CA ARG A 24 16.84 -3.40 20.28
C ARG A 24 16.77 -1.92 20.63
N TYR A 25 15.66 -1.49 21.19
CA TYR A 25 15.45 -0.09 21.57
C TYR A 25 15.06 0.01 23.05
N GLN A 26 15.58 1.05 23.69
CA GLN A 26 15.17 1.48 25.03
C GLN A 26 14.85 2.98 24.96
N VAL A 27 13.66 3.34 25.42
CA VAL A 27 13.14 4.72 25.43
C VAL A 27 12.66 5.00 26.84
N ARG A 28 13.03 6.14 27.41
CA ARG A 28 12.70 6.51 28.79
C ARG A 28 12.18 7.93 28.83
N GLY A 29 10.89 8.09 29.16
CA GLY A 29 10.26 9.41 29.34
C GLY A 29 10.27 10.28 28.07
N ALA A 30 10.19 9.70 26.88
CA ALA A 30 10.23 10.48 25.64
C ALA A 30 8.92 11.25 25.44
N ILE A 31 9.03 12.57 25.25
CA ILE A 31 7.89 13.45 25.00
C ILE A 31 7.82 13.75 23.50
N ASN A 32 6.64 13.57 22.92
CA ASN A 32 6.34 13.96 21.55
C ASN A 32 5.16 14.94 21.57
N GLN A 33 5.43 16.23 21.34
CA GLN A 33 4.45 17.31 21.35
C GLN A 33 4.67 18.26 20.16
N PRO A 34 3.59 18.77 19.51
CA PRO A 34 2.20 18.46 19.79
C PRO A 34 1.82 17.03 19.37
N LYS A 35 0.79 16.44 20.00
CA LYS A 35 0.21 15.17 19.53
C LYS A 35 -0.43 15.32 18.15
N GLY A 36 -0.56 14.19 17.44
CA GLY A 36 -1.32 14.13 16.21
C GLY A 36 -2.77 14.60 16.41
N VAL A 37 -3.30 15.31 15.41
CA VAL A 37 -4.67 15.86 15.46
C VAL A 37 -5.72 14.75 15.36
N GLN A 38 -5.41 13.64 14.68
CA GLN A 38 -6.29 12.48 14.56
C GLN A 38 -6.35 11.66 15.87
N LYS A 39 -7.52 11.10 16.14
CA LYS A 39 -7.78 10.21 17.29
C LYS A 39 -8.14 8.79 16.81
N PRO A 40 -7.75 7.73 17.55
CA PRO A 40 -6.95 7.78 18.79
C PRO A 40 -5.48 8.16 18.54
N HIS A 41 -4.97 7.97 17.33
CA HIS A 41 -3.66 8.43 16.86
C HIS A 41 -3.70 8.66 15.34
N ILE A 42 -2.57 9.08 14.76
CA ILE A 42 -2.36 9.14 13.31
C ILE A 42 -2.50 7.71 12.75
N PRO A 43 -3.28 7.48 11.65
CA PRO A 43 -3.41 6.15 11.07
C PRO A 43 -2.07 5.53 10.67
N LEU A 44 -1.84 4.30 11.08
CA LEU A 44 -0.60 3.57 10.90
C LEU A 44 -0.71 2.59 9.74
N LEU A 45 -0.11 2.94 8.60
CA LEU A 45 0.08 2.03 7.47
C LEU A 45 1.37 1.22 7.65
N ILE A 46 1.28 -0.11 7.57
CA ILE A 46 2.43 -1.00 7.62
C ILE A 46 2.59 -1.67 6.26
N GLY A 47 3.74 -1.39 5.62
CA GLY A 47 4.09 -1.96 4.32
C GLY A 47 4.84 -3.29 4.42
N GLY A 48 4.51 -4.20 3.51
CA GLY A 48 5.25 -5.44 3.25
C GLY A 48 4.40 -6.71 3.35
N SER A 49 4.81 -7.72 2.58
CA SER A 49 4.05 -8.97 2.36
C SER A 49 4.57 -10.17 3.17
N GLY A 50 5.35 -9.92 4.23
CA GLY A 50 5.95 -10.97 5.06
C GLY A 50 4.91 -11.67 5.94
N GLU A 51 4.58 -12.92 5.64
CA GLU A 51 3.45 -13.65 6.25
C GLU A 51 3.60 -13.88 7.75
N LYS A 52 4.79 -14.28 8.22
CA LYS A 52 5.00 -14.68 9.61
C LYS A 52 5.14 -13.49 10.57
N VAL A 53 5.67 -12.37 10.06
CA VAL A 53 6.06 -11.22 10.88
C VAL A 53 5.26 -9.98 10.49
N THR A 54 5.41 -9.49 9.26
CA THR A 54 4.83 -8.21 8.84
C THR A 54 3.31 -8.23 8.90
N LEU A 55 2.65 -9.22 8.27
CA LEU A 55 1.19 -9.30 8.29
C LEU A 55 0.63 -9.56 9.69
N LYS A 56 1.37 -10.29 10.54
CA LYS A 56 1.02 -10.40 11.96
C LYS A 56 1.11 -9.06 12.69
N LEU A 57 2.11 -8.22 12.38
CA LEU A 57 2.23 -6.87 12.95
C LEU A 57 1.16 -5.92 12.41
N VAL A 58 0.77 -6.05 11.14
CA VAL A 58 -0.41 -5.36 10.59
C VAL A 58 -1.64 -5.74 11.41
N ALA A 59 -1.91 -7.02 11.60
CA ALA A 59 -3.05 -7.47 12.41
C ALA A 59 -2.99 -6.96 13.85
N GLN A 60 -1.80 -6.85 14.46
CA GLN A 60 -1.65 -6.35 15.84
C GLN A 60 -1.76 -4.82 15.99
N TYR A 61 -1.27 -4.05 15.01
CA TYR A 61 -1.02 -2.61 15.21
C TYR A 61 -1.46 -1.71 14.05
N GLY A 62 -1.60 -2.24 12.83
CA GLY A 62 -1.82 -1.43 11.64
C GLY A 62 -3.28 -1.01 11.47
N ASP A 63 -3.52 0.23 11.10
CA ASP A 63 -4.81 0.72 10.59
C ASP A 63 -4.95 0.45 9.09
N ALA A 64 -3.82 0.28 8.41
CA ALA A 64 -3.76 -0.11 7.01
C ALA A 64 -2.61 -1.10 6.73
N CYS A 65 -2.81 -1.97 5.75
CA CYS A 65 -1.75 -2.79 5.17
C CYS A 65 -1.40 -2.29 3.78
N ASN A 66 -0.12 -2.34 3.40
CA ASN A 66 0.29 -2.14 2.02
C ASN A 66 1.04 -3.36 1.49
N VAL A 67 0.40 -4.08 0.57
CA VAL A 67 0.95 -5.29 -0.06
C VAL A 67 1.30 -5.02 -1.53
N GLY A 68 2.09 -5.89 -2.14
CA GLY A 68 2.45 -5.78 -3.55
C GLY A 68 2.52 -7.15 -4.22
N GLY A 69 2.72 -7.13 -5.54
CA GLY A 69 2.75 -8.33 -6.39
C GLY A 69 1.49 -8.45 -7.25
N ASP A 70 1.34 -9.60 -7.90
CA ASP A 70 0.18 -9.90 -8.73
C ASP A 70 -1.10 -10.15 -7.91
N ILE A 71 -2.24 -10.24 -8.59
CA ILE A 71 -3.55 -10.42 -7.95
C ILE A 71 -3.62 -11.71 -7.13
N ALA A 72 -3.01 -12.80 -7.63
CA ALA A 72 -3.03 -14.09 -6.92
C ALA A 72 -2.26 -13.99 -5.60
N ASN A 73 -1.07 -13.37 -5.63
CA ASN A 73 -0.27 -13.12 -4.44
C ASN A 73 -1.02 -12.18 -3.48
N ILE A 74 -1.63 -11.09 -3.97
CA ILE A 74 -2.41 -10.17 -3.13
C ILE A 74 -3.54 -10.91 -2.41
N LYS A 75 -4.37 -11.67 -3.13
CA LYS A 75 -5.45 -12.47 -2.53
C LYS A 75 -4.92 -13.40 -1.44
N HIS A 76 -3.80 -14.07 -1.71
CA HIS A 76 -3.15 -14.92 -0.72
C HIS A 76 -2.68 -14.15 0.53
N LYS A 77 -2.00 -13.01 0.37
CA LYS A 77 -1.55 -12.17 1.49
C LYS A 77 -2.71 -11.62 2.31
N LEU A 78 -3.80 -11.23 1.66
CA LEU A 78 -4.99 -10.76 2.35
C LEU A 78 -5.67 -11.88 3.15
N SER A 79 -5.67 -13.11 2.64
CA SER A 79 -6.12 -14.29 3.41
C SER A 79 -5.25 -14.52 4.65
N VAL A 80 -3.92 -14.49 4.50
CA VAL A 80 -3.00 -14.67 5.65
C VAL A 80 -3.19 -13.55 6.69
N LEU A 81 -3.40 -12.31 6.25
CA LEU A 81 -3.71 -11.21 7.16
C LEU A 81 -5.00 -11.47 7.92
N LYS A 82 -6.04 -11.97 7.25
CA LYS A 82 -7.31 -12.36 7.87
C LYS A 82 -7.10 -13.44 8.93
N ASP A 83 -6.32 -14.48 8.63
CA ASP A 83 -6.01 -15.55 9.59
C ASP A 83 -5.31 -15.01 10.86
N HIS A 84 -4.40 -14.04 10.71
CA HIS A 84 -3.78 -13.38 11.88
C HIS A 84 -4.78 -12.53 12.66
N CYS A 85 -5.72 -11.87 11.99
CA CYS A 85 -6.78 -11.10 12.66
C CYS A 85 -7.69 -12.04 13.47
N ASP A 86 -8.13 -13.15 12.87
CA ASP A 86 -8.97 -14.16 13.51
C ASP A 86 -8.28 -14.75 14.75
N ALA A 87 -6.99 -15.10 14.64
CA ALA A 87 -6.19 -15.61 15.75
C ALA A 87 -6.00 -14.60 16.91
N LEU A 88 -6.14 -13.30 16.64
CA LEU A 88 -6.02 -12.22 17.62
C LEU A 88 -7.38 -11.70 18.09
N GLY A 89 -8.50 -12.19 17.53
CA GLY A 89 -9.84 -11.66 17.80
C GLY A 89 -10.05 -10.24 17.29
N ARG A 90 -9.32 -9.81 16.26
CA ARG A 90 -9.47 -8.49 15.64
C ARG A 90 -10.39 -8.57 14.42
N ASP A 91 -11.28 -7.61 14.27
CA ASP A 91 -12.06 -7.46 13.03
C ASP A 91 -11.15 -7.02 11.88
N TYR A 92 -10.97 -7.91 10.90
CA TYR A 92 -10.21 -7.69 9.67
C TYR A 92 -10.66 -6.45 8.90
N ASN A 93 -11.94 -6.11 8.93
CA ASN A 93 -12.48 -4.98 8.17
C ASN A 93 -12.09 -3.62 8.76
N THR A 94 -11.53 -3.59 9.97
CA THR A 94 -10.95 -2.37 10.56
C THR A 94 -9.61 -2.00 9.92
N ILE A 95 -9.00 -2.90 9.14
CA ILE A 95 -7.73 -2.67 8.45
C ILE A 95 -8.01 -2.28 7.01
N ARG A 96 -7.60 -1.07 6.64
CA ARG A 96 -7.67 -0.63 5.25
C ARG A 96 -6.61 -1.35 4.40
N ARG A 97 -7.04 -1.93 3.28
CA ARG A 97 -6.18 -2.75 2.43
C ARG A 97 -5.73 -1.94 1.23
N THR A 98 -4.43 -1.65 1.17
CA THR A 98 -3.81 -0.92 0.08
C THR A 98 -2.85 -1.82 -0.68
N ALA A 99 -2.64 -1.51 -1.97
CA ALA A 99 -1.61 -2.16 -2.77
C ALA A 99 -0.68 -1.13 -3.42
N ILE A 100 0.61 -1.44 -3.45
CA ILE A 100 1.59 -0.70 -4.24
C ILE A 100 1.59 -1.22 -5.67
N VAL A 101 1.59 -0.27 -6.61
CA VAL A 101 1.72 -0.50 -8.06
C VAL A 101 2.97 0.25 -8.50
N ASP A 102 4.05 -0.51 -8.75
CA ASP A 102 5.39 0.04 -8.99
C ASP A 102 5.52 0.76 -10.35
N ALA A 103 4.60 0.52 -11.28
CA ALA A 103 4.57 1.22 -12.56
C ALA A 103 3.13 1.42 -13.07
N CYS A 104 2.85 2.66 -13.44
CA CYS A 104 1.71 3.06 -14.25
C CYS A 104 2.21 3.81 -15.47
N SER A 105 1.95 3.24 -16.65
CA SER A 105 2.21 3.86 -17.94
C SER A 105 0.90 3.87 -18.73
N ILE A 106 0.26 5.04 -18.77
CA ILE A 106 -1.03 5.25 -19.44
C ILE A 106 -0.83 6.09 -20.69
N ALA A 107 -1.47 5.70 -21.80
CA ALA A 107 -1.51 6.48 -23.03
C ALA A 107 -2.77 6.18 -23.84
N ARG A 108 -2.97 6.85 -25.00
CA ARG A 108 -4.16 6.64 -25.83
C ARG A 108 -4.14 5.28 -26.52
N THR A 109 -2.95 4.77 -26.82
CA THR A 109 -2.71 3.45 -27.40
C THR A 109 -1.76 2.64 -26.51
N GLU A 110 -1.76 1.32 -26.70
CA GLU A 110 -0.88 0.43 -25.96
C GLU A 110 0.58 0.65 -26.37
N GLU A 111 0.82 0.90 -27.66
CA GLU A 111 2.13 1.20 -28.23
C GLU A 111 2.75 2.45 -27.60
N GLU A 112 1.97 3.52 -27.44
CA GLU A 112 2.42 4.74 -26.75
C GLU A 112 2.73 4.49 -25.27
N ALA A 113 1.92 3.68 -24.58
CA ALA A 113 2.16 3.33 -23.18
C ALA A 113 3.47 2.53 -23.02
N ILE A 114 3.75 1.61 -23.94
CA ILE A 114 5.00 0.83 -23.97
C ILE A 114 6.20 1.72 -24.34
N ALA A 115 6.01 2.70 -25.23
CA ALA A 115 7.07 3.62 -25.65
C ALA A 115 7.61 4.49 -24.50
N LYS A 116 6.79 4.77 -23.47
CA LYS A 116 7.21 5.51 -22.26
C LYS A 116 8.15 4.73 -21.34
N LEU A 117 8.18 3.41 -21.46
CA LEU A 117 9.02 2.55 -20.61
C LEU A 117 10.50 2.66 -21.01
N THR A 118 11.40 2.31 -20.10
CA THR A 118 12.82 2.10 -20.41
C THR A 118 13.04 0.79 -21.18
N ASP A 119 14.22 0.60 -21.78
CA ASP A 119 14.57 -0.66 -22.46
C ASP A 119 14.50 -1.87 -21.54
N SER A 120 14.93 -1.72 -20.28
CA SER A 120 14.88 -2.80 -19.28
C SER A 120 13.45 -3.17 -18.91
N GLU A 121 12.56 -2.18 -18.76
CA GLU A 121 11.14 -2.40 -18.48
C GLU A 121 10.44 -3.05 -19.68
N ARG A 122 10.71 -2.58 -20.91
CA ARG A 122 10.18 -3.22 -22.12
C ARG A 122 10.61 -4.68 -22.25
N ALA A 123 11.87 -4.99 -21.95
CA ALA A 123 12.36 -6.37 -21.96
C ALA A 123 11.68 -7.26 -20.90
N ASN A 124 11.07 -6.67 -19.87
CA ASN A 124 10.37 -7.36 -18.78
C ASN A 124 8.84 -7.17 -18.81
N LEU A 125 8.29 -6.69 -19.93
CA LEU A 125 6.90 -6.23 -20.03
C LEU A 125 5.88 -7.29 -19.59
N ASP A 126 6.05 -8.54 -20.02
CA ASP A 126 5.15 -9.64 -19.66
C ASP A 126 5.06 -9.88 -18.15
N ASN A 127 6.17 -9.70 -17.45
CA ASN A 127 6.19 -9.81 -16.00
C ASN A 127 5.61 -8.56 -15.33
N MET A 128 5.94 -7.36 -15.84
CA MET A 128 5.40 -6.10 -15.31
C MET A 128 3.88 -6.07 -15.38
N ARG A 129 3.28 -6.54 -16.49
CA ARG A 129 1.82 -6.62 -16.68
C ARG A 129 1.08 -7.41 -15.60
N LYS A 130 1.77 -8.30 -14.88
CA LYS A 130 1.16 -9.07 -13.79
C LYS A 130 0.84 -8.23 -12.55
N SER A 131 1.45 -7.07 -12.38
CA SER A 131 1.30 -6.22 -11.18
C SER A 131 1.32 -4.71 -11.44
N SER A 132 1.47 -4.29 -12.69
CA SER A 132 1.57 -2.89 -13.12
C SER A 132 0.34 -2.45 -13.92
N LEU A 133 0.15 -1.15 -14.08
CA LEU A 133 -0.91 -0.55 -14.89
C LEU A 133 -0.31 -0.02 -16.20
N ILE A 134 -0.25 -0.84 -17.24
CA ILE A 134 0.39 -0.48 -18.52
C ILE A 134 -0.64 -0.63 -19.63
N GLY A 135 -0.98 0.47 -20.31
CA GLY A 135 -1.87 0.44 -21.48
C GLY A 135 -2.80 1.65 -21.58
N THR A 136 -3.94 1.41 -22.20
CA THR A 136 -5.00 2.42 -22.38
C THR A 136 -5.81 2.65 -21.10
N PRO A 137 -6.54 3.77 -20.97
CA PRO A 137 -7.45 3.99 -19.84
C PRO A 137 -8.45 2.86 -19.62
N ALA A 138 -8.93 2.22 -20.69
CA ALA A 138 -9.86 1.09 -20.59
C ALA A 138 -9.21 -0.13 -19.93
N GLN A 139 -8.04 -0.54 -20.41
CA GLN A 139 -7.26 -1.64 -19.83
C GLN A 139 -6.87 -1.35 -18.37
N ILE A 140 -6.53 -0.11 -18.05
CA ILE A 140 -6.20 0.28 -16.67
C ILE A 140 -7.43 0.20 -15.76
N ARG A 141 -8.63 0.58 -16.22
CA ARG A 141 -9.87 0.42 -15.43
C ARG A 141 -10.22 -1.04 -15.18
N GLU A 142 -10.10 -1.91 -16.19
CA GLU A 142 -10.27 -3.36 -16.02
C GLU A 142 -9.30 -3.88 -14.95
N ARG A 143 -8.05 -3.45 -15.03
CA ARG A 143 -7.05 -3.86 -14.07
C ARG A 143 -7.30 -3.34 -12.66
N ILE A 144 -7.79 -2.10 -12.50
CA ILE A 144 -8.22 -1.56 -11.20
C ILE A 144 -9.36 -2.40 -10.63
N ALA A 145 -10.35 -2.80 -11.44
CA ALA A 145 -11.45 -3.65 -11.00
C ALA A 145 -10.95 -5.00 -10.46
N GLU A 146 -9.92 -5.59 -11.07
CA GLU A 146 -9.32 -6.83 -10.54
C GLU A 146 -8.69 -6.64 -9.15
N TYR A 147 -8.09 -5.47 -8.86
CA TYR A 147 -7.60 -5.14 -7.52
C TYR A 147 -8.76 -4.94 -6.53
N GLU A 148 -9.83 -4.26 -6.95
CA GLU A 148 -11.04 -4.09 -6.12
C GLU A 148 -11.67 -5.45 -5.77
N GLU A 149 -11.82 -6.34 -6.75
CA GLU A 149 -12.31 -7.72 -6.56
C GLU A 149 -11.38 -8.55 -5.67
N ALA A 150 -10.08 -8.26 -5.68
CA ALA A 150 -9.12 -8.87 -4.76
C ALA A 150 -9.28 -8.37 -3.31
N GLY A 151 -10.08 -7.31 -3.08
CA GLY A 151 -10.34 -6.72 -1.78
C GLY A 151 -9.45 -5.53 -1.45
N ILE A 152 -8.73 -4.97 -2.43
CA ILE A 152 -7.96 -3.73 -2.26
C ILE A 152 -8.90 -2.52 -2.32
N GLN A 153 -8.66 -1.55 -1.44
CA GLN A 153 -9.47 -0.35 -1.25
C GLN A 153 -8.70 0.93 -1.63
N GLU A 154 -7.39 0.84 -1.87
CA GLU A 154 -6.54 1.94 -2.33
C GLU A 154 -5.34 1.41 -3.10
N LEU A 155 -5.00 2.09 -4.20
CA LEU A 155 -3.77 1.86 -4.93
C LEU A 155 -2.79 3.02 -4.68
N LEU A 156 -1.56 2.68 -4.31
CA LEU A 156 -0.43 3.59 -4.27
C LEU A 156 0.34 3.43 -5.58
N ILE A 157 0.20 4.40 -6.47
CA ILE A 157 0.60 4.28 -7.87
C ILE A 157 1.84 5.13 -8.14
N HIS A 158 2.88 4.50 -8.70
CA HIS A 158 4.02 5.21 -9.28
C HIS A 158 3.82 5.38 -10.80
N PHE A 159 3.79 6.62 -11.28
CA PHE A 159 3.67 6.93 -12.71
C PHE A 159 5.07 7.08 -13.32
N VAL A 160 5.35 6.34 -14.39
CA VAL A 160 6.71 6.20 -14.97
C VAL A 160 7.30 7.53 -15.47
N ASP A 161 6.45 8.50 -15.83
CA ASP A 161 6.84 9.80 -16.38
C ASP A 161 6.65 10.96 -15.40
N ALA A 162 6.22 10.71 -14.16
CA ALA A 162 5.91 11.75 -13.15
C ALA A 162 7.08 12.68 -12.83
N ALA A 163 8.31 12.22 -13.02
CA ALA A 163 9.51 13.04 -12.80
C ALA A 163 9.71 14.12 -13.88
N THR A 164 9.13 13.93 -15.07
CA THR A 164 9.32 14.84 -16.22
C THR A 164 8.07 15.66 -16.54
N ASN A 165 6.88 15.10 -16.31
CA ASN A 165 5.61 15.76 -16.57
C ASN A 165 4.48 15.14 -15.74
N LEU A 166 3.28 15.71 -15.79
CA LEU A 166 2.09 15.22 -15.07
C LEU A 166 0.97 14.75 -16.00
N GLU A 167 1.26 14.49 -17.27
CA GLU A 167 0.23 14.15 -18.27
C GLU A 167 -0.43 12.82 -17.95
N SER A 168 0.35 11.78 -17.61
CA SER A 168 -0.19 10.48 -17.19
C SER A 168 -1.05 10.58 -15.94
N VAL A 169 -0.64 11.38 -14.95
CA VAL A 169 -1.41 11.61 -13.72
C VAL A 169 -2.75 12.27 -14.04
N ARG A 170 -2.74 13.31 -14.89
CA ARG A 170 -3.97 14.01 -15.31
C ARG A 170 -4.89 13.11 -16.12
N MET A 171 -4.35 12.35 -17.07
CA MET A 171 -5.10 11.40 -17.88
C MET A 171 -5.74 10.32 -16.99
N PHE A 172 -4.99 9.74 -16.06
CA PHE A 172 -5.51 8.78 -15.10
C PHE A 172 -6.65 9.36 -14.26
N ALA A 173 -6.47 10.57 -13.71
CA ALA A 173 -7.51 11.22 -12.93
C ALA A 173 -8.79 11.47 -13.75
N GLN A 174 -8.64 11.92 -15.00
CA GLN A 174 -9.77 12.26 -15.86
C GLN A 174 -10.49 11.04 -16.44
N GLU A 175 -9.77 9.95 -16.74
CA GLU A 175 -10.30 8.84 -17.54
C GLU A 175 -10.42 7.54 -16.77
N CYS A 176 -9.72 7.38 -15.65
CA CYS A 176 -9.82 6.19 -14.80
C CYS A 176 -10.64 6.46 -13.54
N MET A 177 -10.62 7.68 -12.99
CA MET A 177 -11.32 7.99 -11.72
C MET A 177 -12.70 8.64 -11.90
N ASN A 178 -12.92 9.43 -12.95
CA ASN A 178 -14.20 10.13 -13.20
C ASN A 178 -15.26 9.23 -13.84
N VAL A 179 -15.49 8.04 -13.28
CA VAL A 179 -16.67 7.25 -13.65
C VAL A 179 -17.75 7.59 -12.64
N THR A 180 -18.78 8.30 -13.10
CA THR A 180 -20.00 8.55 -12.33
C THR A 180 -20.51 7.19 -11.83
N ARG A 181 -20.39 6.94 -10.53
CA ARG A 181 -20.98 5.75 -9.88
C ARG A 181 -22.49 5.86 -9.87
#